data_AF-A0A949NWH9-F1
#
_entry.id   AF-A0A949NWH9-F1
#
_cell.length_a   1.000
_cell.length_b   1.000
_cell.length_c   1.000
_cell.angle_alpha   90.00
_cell.angle_beta   90.00
_cell.angle_gamma   90.00
#
_symmetry.space_group_name_H-M   'P 1'
#
loop_
_entity.id
_entity.type
_entity.pdbx_description
1 polymer ?
#
loop_
_entity_poly.entity_id
_entity_poly.type
_entity_poly.pdbx_seq_one_letter_code
_entity_poly.pdbx_strand_id
1 'polypeptide(L)'
;MKVSVGLGRPGAEERLAKSGVSRRDFMKFCTTIAAVMGMEASFANKIALALTSPRRPSVVWLHNAECTGCSESILRAVRPFIDDLILDTISLDYHETLMAAAGHKAEEALQEAINSPHGFLCIVEGAIPMKDNGIYGMVGGHTMLDINSKILPKAIATIAYGTCATYGGVQAARPNPTDAKGINDALKHLGVNAVNIPGCPPNPYNLVGTIVHLLTHNLAIPEMDDINRPLMFFNETVHELCERLPHYEAGEFAPSFDSEEARKGWCLYELGCKGPTTYNNCPKVKFNQTNWPVQAGHPCIGCSEPDFWDTASPFYEEA
;
A
#
# COMPACT_ATOMS: atom_id res chain seq x y z
N MET A 1 0.11 29.76 -14.89
CA MET A 1 0.68 29.63 -13.53
C MET A 1 1.46 28.33 -13.52
N LYS A 2 2.80 28.36 -13.51
CA LYS A 2 3.61 27.12 -13.46
C LYS A 2 3.36 26.49 -12.09
N VAL A 3 2.79 25.30 -12.04
CA VAL A 3 2.61 24.58 -10.77
C VAL A 3 3.99 24.09 -10.37
N SER A 4 4.53 24.63 -9.29
CA SER A 4 5.88 24.27 -8.86
C SER A 4 5.87 22.89 -8.19
N VAL A 5 6.01 21.83 -9.00
CA VAL A 5 6.11 20.42 -8.61
C VAL A 5 7.09 20.24 -7.46
N GLY A 6 6.62 19.70 -6.33
CA GLY A 6 7.45 19.40 -5.18
C GLY A 6 7.92 20.59 -4.33
N LEU A 7 7.46 21.83 -4.56
CA LEU A 7 7.75 22.92 -3.62
C LEU A 7 6.80 22.87 -2.42
N GLY A 8 7.37 22.78 -1.22
CA GLY A 8 6.67 23.02 0.03
C GLY A 8 6.53 24.51 0.30
N ARG A 9 5.46 24.92 1.00
CA ARG A 9 5.40 26.28 1.57
C ARG A 9 6.42 26.35 2.74
N PRO A 10 6.95 27.52 3.10
CA PRO A 10 7.74 27.66 4.32
C PRO A 10 6.88 27.47 5.59
N GLY A 11 7.50 27.12 6.72
CA GLY A 11 6.83 27.01 8.02
C GLY A 11 5.90 25.78 8.16
N ALA A 12 6.37 24.58 7.84
CA ALA A 12 5.56 23.35 7.91
C ALA A 12 4.94 23.13 9.29
N GLU A 13 5.72 23.27 10.37
CA GLU A 13 5.19 23.15 11.75
C GLU A 13 4.12 24.20 12.08
N GLU A 14 4.29 25.43 11.57
CA GLU A 14 3.32 26.52 11.78
C GLU A 14 2.03 26.30 11.01
N ARG A 15 2.10 25.65 9.83
CA ARG A 15 0.92 25.26 9.05
C ARG A 15 0.17 24.09 9.68
N LEU A 16 0.89 23.08 10.15
CA LEU A 16 0.31 21.99 10.94
C LEU A 16 -0.43 22.56 12.15
N ALA A 17 0.21 23.48 12.89
CA ALA A 17 -0.41 24.16 14.02
C ALA A 17 -1.68 24.95 13.62
N LYS A 18 -1.67 25.67 12.49
CA LYS A 18 -2.85 26.38 11.96
C LYS A 18 -3.99 25.46 11.53
N SER A 19 -3.66 24.23 11.13
CA SER A 19 -4.63 23.20 10.74
C SER A 19 -5.11 22.36 11.93
N GLY A 20 -4.72 22.74 13.15
CA GLY A 20 -5.15 22.07 14.39
C GLY A 20 -4.24 20.92 14.83
N VAL A 21 -3.15 20.64 14.10
CA VAL A 21 -2.17 19.61 14.46
C VAL A 21 -1.12 20.20 15.39
N SER A 22 -1.18 19.85 16.67
CA SER A 22 -0.17 20.29 17.63
C SER A 22 1.18 19.62 17.35
N ARG A 23 2.29 20.29 17.71
CA ARG A 23 3.64 19.67 17.65
C ARG A 23 3.68 18.31 18.37
N ARG A 24 2.92 18.17 19.45
CA ARG A 24 2.82 16.90 20.21
C ARG A 24 2.17 15.81 19.36
N ASP A 25 1.10 16.12 18.64
CA ASP A 25 0.40 15.14 17.82
C ASP A 25 1.21 14.75 16.58
N PHE A 26 1.92 15.71 15.99
CA PHE A 26 2.88 15.43 14.92
C PHE A 26 4.02 14.52 15.38
N MET A 27 4.59 14.76 16.57
CA MET A 27 5.64 13.88 17.10
C MET A 27 5.09 12.49 17.47
N LYS A 28 3.87 12.37 18.00
CA LYS A 28 3.22 11.07 18.21
C LYS A 28 3.06 10.30 16.90
N PHE A 29 2.72 10.98 15.81
CA PHE A 29 2.70 10.37 14.49
C PHE A 29 4.07 9.80 14.12
N CYS A 30 5.11 10.63 14.18
CA CYS A 30 6.46 10.21 13.83
C CYS A 30 6.89 9.00 14.68
N THR A 31 6.55 8.97 15.97
CA THR A 31 6.77 7.81 16.84
C THR A 31 5.94 6.59 16.43
N THR A 32 4.69 6.78 16.00
CA THR A 32 3.82 5.69 15.53
C THR A 32 4.40 5.04 14.27
N ILE A 33 4.87 5.82 13.30
CA ILE A 33 5.53 5.27 12.11
C ILE A 33 6.84 4.60 12.45
N ALA A 34 7.66 5.20 13.32
CA ALA A 34 8.86 4.53 13.81
C ALA A 34 8.51 3.14 14.38
N ALA A 35 7.46 3.05 15.21
CA ALA A 35 7.00 1.79 15.78
C ALA A 35 6.48 0.78 14.73
N VAL A 36 5.70 1.24 13.75
CA VAL A 36 5.21 0.39 12.64
C VAL A 36 6.38 -0.14 11.81
N MET A 37 7.42 0.67 11.62
CA MET A 37 8.66 0.29 10.94
C MET A 37 9.62 -0.54 11.82
N GLY A 38 9.25 -0.88 13.06
CA GLY A 38 10.11 -1.61 13.98
C GLY A 38 11.33 -0.80 14.51
N MET A 39 11.29 0.53 14.39
CA MET A 39 12.38 1.42 14.79
C MET A 39 12.17 1.99 16.22
N GLU A 40 13.27 2.41 16.85
CA GLU A 40 13.24 3.07 18.15
C GLU A 40 12.51 4.42 18.12
N ALA A 41 11.93 4.83 19.24
CA ALA A 41 11.21 6.10 19.37
C ALA A 41 12.08 7.33 19.04
N SER A 42 13.40 7.24 19.18
CA SER A 42 14.38 8.28 18.82
C SER A 42 14.36 8.61 17.32
N PHE A 43 13.95 7.65 16.48
CA PHE A 43 13.84 7.80 15.02
C PHE A 43 12.71 8.77 14.61
N ALA A 44 11.76 9.05 15.51
CA ALA A 44 10.69 10.00 15.29
C ALA A 44 11.20 11.39 14.85
N ASN A 45 12.35 11.84 15.35
CA ASN A 45 12.93 13.13 14.95
C ASN A 45 13.42 13.13 13.49
N LYS A 46 13.99 12.01 13.01
CA LYS A 46 14.41 11.86 11.61
C LYS A 46 13.21 11.84 10.68
N ILE A 47 12.14 11.15 11.10
CA ILE A 47 10.87 11.15 10.39
C ILE A 47 10.32 12.58 10.32
N ALA A 48 10.21 13.28 11.46
CA ALA A 48 9.74 14.66 11.52
C ALA A 48 10.52 15.59 10.55
N LEU A 49 11.85 15.46 10.52
CA LEU A 49 12.70 16.25 9.61
C LEU A 49 12.44 15.93 8.14
N ALA A 50 12.34 14.65 7.78
CA ALA A 50 12.06 14.24 6.41
C ALA A 50 10.69 14.75 5.92
N LEU A 51 9.69 14.72 6.80
CA LEU A 51 8.33 15.17 6.51
C LEU A 51 8.18 16.70 6.48
N THR A 52 9.08 17.45 7.12
CA THR A 52 9.04 18.92 7.16
C THR A 52 10.04 19.57 6.20
N SER A 53 10.67 18.77 5.33
CA SER A 53 11.61 19.24 4.31
C SER A 53 10.99 20.37 3.46
N PRO A 54 11.73 21.46 3.15
CA PRO A 54 11.26 22.55 2.30
C PRO A 54 10.81 22.09 0.90
N ARG A 55 11.35 20.94 0.46
CA ARG A 55 11.01 20.31 -0.80
C ARG A 55 10.29 19.00 -0.53
N ARG A 56 9.04 18.92 -0.99
CA ARG A 56 8.22 17.72 -0.91
C ARG A 56 8.51 16.82 -2.11
N PRO A 57 8.69 15.51 -1.92
CA PRO A 57 8.86 14.57 -3.02
C PRO A 57 7.66 14.60 -3.96
N SER A 58 7.91 14.65 -5.26
CA SER A 58 6.88 14.48 -6.27
C SER A 58 6.39 13.04 -6.27
N VAL A 59 5.08 12.85 -6.23
CA VAL A 59 4.42 11.55 -6.29
C VAL A 59 3.44 11.55 -7.45
N VAL A 60 3.61 10.57 -8.34
CA VAL A 60 2.69 10.24 -9.42
C VAL A 60 1.98 8.95 -9.04
N TRP A 61 0.65 8.96 -8.99
CA TRP A 61 -0.18 7.81 -8.70
C TRP A 61 -0.90 7.35 -9.97
N LEU A 62 -0.57 6.17 -10.48
CA LEU A 62 -1.19 5.60 -11.68
C LEU A 62 -2.22 4.52 -11.30
N HIS A 63 -3.37 4.55 -11.96
CA HIS A 63 -4.40 3.51 -11.87
C HIS A 63 -4.36 2.62 -13.11
N ASN A 64 -4.36 1.30 -12.90
CA ASN A 64 -4.45 0.30 -13.95
C ASN A 64 -5.73 -0.54 -13.80
N ALA A 65 -5.68 -1.88 -13.91
CA ALA A 65 -6.83 -2.74 -13.63
C ALA A 65 -7.03 -2.86 -12.11
N GLU A 66 -8.01 -2.14 -11.57
CA GLU A 66 -8.18 -1.90 -10.14
C GLU A 66 -9.65 -1.75 -9.72
N CYS A 67 -9.88 -1.55 -8.42
CA CYS A 67 -11.19 -1.32 -7.83
C CYS A 67 -11.23 -0.08 -6.91
N THR A 68 -10.15 0.72 -6.90
CA THR A 68 -9.95 1.94 -6.11
C THR A 68 -9.91 1.72 -4.59
N GLY A 69 -9.99 0.47 -4.13
CA GLY A 69 -9.92 0.14 -2.71
C GLY A 69 -8.59 0.50 -2.05
N CYS A 70 -7.48 0.57 -2.79
CA CYS A 70 -6.19 0.96 -2.23
C CYS A 70 -6.11 2.48 -2.07
N SER A 71 -6.60 3.23 -3.05
CA SER A 71 -6.81 4.68 -2.90
C SER A 71 -7.73 5.00 -1.71
N GLU A 72 -8.85 4.30 -1.55
CA GLU A 72 -9.70 4.45 -0.37
C GLU A 72 -8.98 4.08 0.93
N SER A 73 -8.10 3.08 0.93
CA SER A 73 -7.37 2.70 2.15
C SER A 73 -6.41 3.80 2.61
N ILE A 74 -5.71 4.48 1.70
CA ILE A 74 -4.85 5.62 2.06
C ILE A 74 -5.67 6.83 2.51
N LEU A 75 -6.87 7.04 1.97
CA LEU A 75 -7.83 8.03 2.48
C LEU A 75 -8.35 7.71 3.90
N ARG A 76 -8.08 6.51 4.41
CA ARG A 76 -8.36 6.10 5.80
C ARG A 76 -7.11 6.13 6.70
N ALA A 77 -6.00 6.69 6.23
CA ALA A 77 -4.86 6.96 7.10
C ALA A 77 -5.28 7.88 8.25
N VAL A 78 -4.84 7.53 9.47
CA VAL A 78 -5.11 8.32 10.67
C VAL A 78 -3.77 8.55 11.36
N ARG A 79 -3.43 9.83 11.55
CA ARG A 79 -2.15 10.28 12.11
C ARG A 79 -0.96 9.75 11.29
N PRO A 80 -0.65 10.37 10.14
CA PRO A 80 -1.24 11.56 9.57
C PRO A 80 -2.58 11.20 8.96
N PHE A 81 -3.46 12.18 8.94
CA PHE A 81 -4.56 12.12 8.00
C PHE A 81 -4.03 12.39 6.59
N ILE A 82 -4.85 12.09 5.58
CA ILE A 82 -4.43 12.27 4.19
C ILE A 82 -4.06 13.72 3.86
N ASP A 83 -4.72 14.70 4.49
CA ASP A 83 -4.43 16.12 4.31
C ASP A 83 -3.03 16.47 4.78
N ASP A 84 -2.59 16.00 5.95
CA ASP A 84 -1.20 16.17 6.40
C ASP A 84 -0.19 15.54 5.42
N LEU A 85 -0.52 14.36 4.87
CA LEU A 85 0.34 13.67 3.90
C LEU A 85 0.46 14.49 2.60
N ILE A 86 -0.66 14.91 2.01
CA ILE A 86 -0.68 15.61 0.72
C ILE A 86 -0.25 17.08 0.84
N LEU A 87 -0.55 17.77 1.95
CA LEU A 87 -0.28 19.20 2.09
C LEU A 87 1.14 19.48 2.61
N ASP A 88 1.68 18.60 3.45
CA ASP A 88 2.92 18.88 4.16
C ASP A 88 4.03 17.87 3.89
N THR A 89 3.71 16.61 3.55
CA THR A 89 4.74 15.56 3.39
C THR A 89 5.17 15.34 1.95
N ILE A 90 4.24 14.99 1.07
CA ILE A 90 4.48 14.73 -0.36
C ILE A 90 3.81 15.79 -1.22
N SER A 91 4.21 15.87 -2.48
CA SER A 91 3.49 16.58 -3.53
C SER A 91 2.81 15.53 -4.38
N LEU A 92 1.51 15.30 -4.16
CA LEU A 92 0.72 14.40 -4.98
C LEU A 92 0.36 15.12 -6.29
N ASP A 93 1.24 15.01 -7.27
CA ASP A 93 1.20 15.82 -8.50
C ASP A 93 0.28 15.22 -9.57
N TYR A 94 -0.02 13.93 -9.47
CA TYR A 94 -0.99 13.26 -10.31
C TYR A 94 -1.70 12.13 -9.55
N HIS A 95 -3.03 12.13 -9.55
CA HIS A 95 -3.88 11.09 -8.98
C HIS A 95 -5.31 11.27 -9.50
N GLU A 96 -5.79 10.35 -10.33
CA GLU A 96 -7.04 10.52 -11.10
C GLU A 96 -8.28 10.66 -10.21
N THR A 97 -8.33 9.98 -9.05
CA THR A 97 -9.43 10.07 -8.08
C THR A 97 -9.54 11.43 -7.37
N LEU A 98 -8.41 12.11 -7.12
CA LEU A 98 -8.37 13.29 -6.24
C LEU A 98 -8.08 14.61 -6.97
N MET A 99 -7.51 14.55 -8.17
CA MET A 99 -7.07 15.74 -8.89
C MET A 99 -8.24 16.54 -9.46
N ALA A 100 -8.08 17.87 -9.49
CA ALA A 100 -9.10 18.76 -10.05
C ALA A 100 -9.14 18.79 -11.59
N ALA A 101 -8.00 18.51 -12.24
CA ALA A 101 -7.88 18.56 -13.69
C ALA A 101 -8.37 17.26 -14.35
N ALA A 102 -8.90 17.34 -15.57
CA ALA A 102 -9.41 16.20 -16.34
C ALA A 102 -9.02 16.32 -17.83
N GLY A 103 -9.16 15.22 -18.58
CA GLY A 103 -8.83 15.15 -20.01
C GLY A 103 -7.42 15.64 -20.30
N HIS A 104 -7.25 16.48 -21.32
CA HIS A 104 -5.93 17.02 -21.69
C HIS A 104 -5.23 17.78 -20.57
N LYS A 105 -5.96 18.39 -19.63
CA LYS A 105 -5.32 19.07 -18.47
C LYS A 105 -4.75 18.08 -17.46
N ALA A 106 -5.35 16.89 -17.34
CA ALA A 106 -4.77 15.82 -16.55
C ALA A 106 -3.53 15.24 -17.24
N GLU A 107 -3.58 15.06 -18.57
CA GLU A 107 -2.43 14.62 -19.37
C GLU A 107 -1.25 15.59 -19.28
N GLU A 108 -1.51 16.91 -19.38
CA GLU A 108 -0.51 17.96 -19.19
C GLU A 108 0.14 17.87 -17.79
N ALA A 109 -0.67 17.70 -16.73
CA ALA A 109 -0.16 17.59 -15.37
C ALA A 109 0.72 16.35 -15.17
N LEU A 110 0.32 15.20 -15.73
CA LEU A 110 1.13 13.99 -15.73
C LEU A 110 2.46 14.20 -16.44
N GLN A 111 2.44 14.80 -17.64
CA GLN A 111 3.66 15.10 -18.40
C GLN A 111 4.56 16.09 -17.66
N GLU A 112 4.01 17.10 -16.99
CA GLU A 112 4.80 18.05 -16.18
C GLU A 112 5.48 17.33 -14.99
N ALA A 113 4.75 16.46 -14.29
CA ALA A 113 5.28 15.70 -13.16
C ALA A 113 6.42 14.75 -13.57
N ILE A 114 6.21 13.92 -14.60
CA ILE A 114 7.20 12.90 -15.00
C ILE A 114 8.45 13.48 -15.69
N ASN A 115 8.37 14.70 -16.21
CA ASN A 115 9.51 15.40 -16.84
C ASN A 115 10.19 16.39 -15.88
N SER A 116 9.78 16.43 -14.61
CA SER A 116 10.43 17.25 -13.58
C SER A 116 11.92 16.90 -13.48
N PRO A 117 12.84 17.89 -13.47
CA PRO A 117 14.27 17.65 -13.34
C PRO A 117 14.67 17.11 -11.96
N HIS A 118 13.72 16.99 -11.04
CA HIS A 118 13.91 16.50 -9.69
C HIS A 118 13.45 15.05 -9.52
N GLY A 119 12.95 14.44 -10.59
CA GLY A 119 12.35 13.11 -10.57
C GLY A 119 11.07 13.03 -9.74
N PHE A 120 10.56 11.81 -9.63
CA PHE A 120 9.29 11.50 -8.94
C PHE A 120 9.32 10.07 -8.40
N LEU A 121 8.54 9.83 -7.35
CA LEU A 121 8.13 8.49 -6.92
C LEU A 121 6.87 8.11 -7.68
N CYS A 122 6.79 6.86 -8.15
CA CYS A 122 5.58 6.35 -8.79
C CYS A 122 4.89 5.34 -7.87
N ILE A 123 3.66 5.60 -7.49
CA ILE A 123 2.78 4.63 -6.83
C ILE A 123 1.85 4.07 -7.91
N VAL A 124 1.71 2.76 -7.96
CA VAL A 124 0.87 2.09 -8.94
C VAL A 124 -0.18 1.28 -8.22
N GLU A 125 -1.45 1.56 -8.54
CA GLU A 125 -2.62 0.80 -8.11
C GLU A 125 -3.18 0.02 -9.30
N GLY A 126 -3.37 -1.29 -9.13
CA GLY A 126 -3.92 -2.15 -10.18
C GLY A 126 -2.92 -2.93 -11.03
N ALA A 127 -3.40 -4.02 -11.62
CA ALA A 127 -2.62 -4.88 -12.51
C ALA A 127 -2.56 -4.35 -13.95
N ILE A 128 -1.60 -4.80 -14.74
CA ILE A 128 -1.51 -4.46 -16.17
C ILE A 128 -2.16 -5.58 -16.99
N PRO A 129 -3.26 -5.33 -17.73
CA PRO A 129 -3.80 -6.29 -18.69
C PRO A 129 -2.85 -6.41 -19.90
N MET A 130 -2.38 -7.61 -20.19
CA MET A 130 -1.38 -7.85 -21.25
C MET A 130 -1.97 -8.41 -22.54
N LYS A 131 -3.13 -9.07 -22.46
CA LYS A 131 -3.75 -9.75 -23.60
C LYS A 131 -4.15 -8.78 -24.70
N ASP A 132 -4.08 -9.24 -25.95
CA ASP A 132 -4.46 -8.48 -27.14
C ASP A 132 -3.77 -7.10 -27.20
N ASN A 133 -2.48 -7.10 -26.89
CA ASN A 133 -1.62 -5.91 -26.80
C ASN A 133 -2.09 -4.87 -25.77
N GLY A 134 -2.75 -5.33 -24.70
CA GLY A 134 -3.19 -4.52 -23.57
C GLY A 134 -4.44 -3.67 -23.82
N ILE A 135 -5.20 -3.98 -24.87
CA ILE A 135 -6.40 -3.19 -25.26
C ILE A 135 -7.50 -3.18 -24.19
N TYR A 136 -7.49 -4.16 -23.27
CA TYR A 136 -8.49 -4.27 -22.20
C TYR A 136 -8.37 -3.19 -21.11
N GLY A 137 -7.29 -2.38 -21.12
CA GLY A 137 -7.15 -1.24 -20.22
C GLY A 137 -6.55 -0.04 -20.95
N MET A 138 -7.34 1.03 -21.11
CA MET A 138 -6.92 2.24 -21.81
C MET A 138 -7.26 3.51 -21.02
N VAL A 139 -6.34 4.46 -21.02
CA VAL A 139 -6.50 5.80 -20.43
C VAL A 139 -5.94 6.81 -21.44
N GLY A 140 -6.69 7.88 -21.75
CA GLY A 140 -6.24 8.91 -22.71
C GLY A 140 -5.91 8.36 -24.10
N GLY A 141 -6.52 7.25 -24.52
CA GLY A 141 -6.21 6.60 -25.81
C GLY A 141 -4.94 5.75 -25.84
N HIS A 142 -4.25 5.59 -24.71
CA HIS A 142 -3.07 4.75 -24.55
C HIS A 142 -3.40 3.51 -23.71
N THR A 143 -2.80 2.36 -24.02
CA THR A 143 -2.96 1.18 -23.17
C THR A 143 -2.26 1.40 -21.83
N MET A 144 -2.77 0.82 -20.75
CA MET A 144 -2.09 0.83 -19.44
C MET A 144 -0.67 0.27 -19.56
N LEU A 145 -0.47 -0.76 -20.38
CA LEU A 145 0.85 -1.29 -20.71
C LEU A 145 1.77 -0.22 -21.30
N ASP A 146 1.32 0.55 -22.30
CA ASP A 146 2.10 1.64 -22.92
C ASP A 146 2.44 2.75 -21.92
N ILE A 147 1.47 3.20 -21.13
CA ILE A 147 1.64 4.24 -20.11
C ILE A 147 2.71 3.81 -19.09
N ASN A 148 2.58 2.62 -18.50
CA ASN A 148 3.51 2.15 -17.48
C ASN A 148 4.91 1.87 -18.06
N SER A 149 5.00 1.32 -19.28
CA SER A 149 6.27 1.07 -19.97
C SER A 149 7.07 2.35 -20.23
N LYS A 150 6.39 3.49 -20.43
CA LYS A 150 7.02 4.81 -20.66
C LYS A 150 7.38 5.53 -19.36
N ILE A 151 6.60 5.35 -18.30
CA ILE A 151 6.71 6.14 -17.06
C ILE A 151 7.58 5.44 -16.03
N LEU A 152 7.36 4.16 -15.75
CA LEU A 152 7.99 3.48 -14.61
C LEU A 152 9.52 3.39 -14.72
N PRO A 153 10.15 3.22 -15.91
CA PRO A 153 11.61 3.28 -16.02
C PRO A 153 12.24 4.65 -15.70
N LYS A 154 11.42 5.73 -15.62
CA LYS A 154 11.89 7.08 -15.28
C LYS A 154 11.71 7.43 -13.81
N ALA A 155 10.92 6.64 -13.07
CA ALA A 155 10.64 6.89 -11.66
C ALA A 155 11.91 6.65 -10.83
N ILE A 156 12.12 7.45 -9.78
CA ILE A 156 13.24 7.24 -8.86
C ILE A 156 13.05 5.92 -8.11
N ALA A 157 11.82 5.65 -7.69
CA ALA A 157 11.39 4.37 -7.16
C ALA A 157 9.91 4.15 -7.54
N THR A 158 9.55 2.89 -7.73
CA THR A 158 8.17 2.46 -7.98
C THR A 158 7.67 1.65 -6.80
N ILE A 159 6.45 1.94 -6.34
CA ILE A 159 5.73 1.20 -5.31
C ILE A 159 4.50 0.55 -5.95
N ALA A 160 4.44 -0.77 -5.96
CA ALA A 160 3.26 -1.52 -6.36
C ALA A 160 2.33 -1.67 -5.14
N TYR A 161 1.25 -0.89 -5.11
CA TYR A 161 0.37 -0.77 -3.95
C TYR A 161 -0.91 -1.59 -4.16
N GLY A 162 -1.09 -2.61 -3.32
CA GLY A 162 -2.20 -3.54 -3.39
C GLY A 162 -1.91 -4.78 -4.23
N THR A 163 -2.54 -5.90 -3.84
CA THR A 163 -2.31 -7.23 -4.45
C THR A 163 -2.52 -7.24 -5.97
N CYS A 164 -3.37 -6.37 -6.51
CA CYS A 164 -3.50 -6.17 -7.96
C CYS A 164 -2.19 -5.72 -8.61
N ALA A 165 -1.59 -4.63 -8.12
CA ALA A 165 -0.32 -4.13 -8.67
C ALA A 165 0.83 -5.09 -8.35
N THR A 166 0.80 -5.75 -7.20
CA THR A 166 1.86 -6.64 -6.76
C THR A 166 1.91 -7.94 -7.56
N TYR A 167 0.78 -8.64 -7.67
CA TYR A 167 0.71 -10.03 -8.16
C TYR A 167 -0.32 -10.25 -9.26
N GLY A 168 -1.13 -9.23 -9.62
CA GLY A 168 -2.19 -9.35 -10.62
C GLY A 168 -3.60 -9.32 -10.03
N GLY A 169 -3.78 -9.76 -8.78
CA GLY A 169 -5.04 -9.61 -8.03
C GLY A 169 -6.22 -10.40 -8.60
N VAL A 170 -7.45 -9.92 -8.35
CA VAL A 170 -8.68 -10.67 -8.65
C VAL A 170 -8.90 -10.88 -10.14
N GLN A 171 -8.54 -9.90 -10.98
CA GLN A 171 -8.61 -10.02 -12.43
C GLN A 171 -7.60 -11.02 -13.02
N ALA A 172 -6.55 -11.37 -12.26
CA ALA A 172 -5.57 -12.37 -12.65
C ALA A 172 -5.94 -13.79 -12.18
N ALA A 173 -6.96 -13.92 -11.31
CA ALA A 173 -7.48 -15.22 -10.89
C ALA A 173 -8.04 -15.99 -12.09
N ARG A 174 -8.07 -17.32 -11.99
CA ARG A 174 -8.55 -18.21 -13.06
C ARG A 174 -9.94 -17.78 -13.58
N PRO A 175 -10.15 -17.66 -14.90
CA PRO A 175 -9.27 -18.04 -16.01
C PRO A 175 -8.37 -16.91 -16.56
N ASN A 176 -8.22 -15.79 -15.87
CA ASN A 176 -7.46 -14.60 -16.29
C ASN A 176 -7.78 -14.13 -17.73
N PRO A 177 -9.00 -13.64 -17.99
CA PRO A 177 -9.48 -13.36 -19.35
C PRO A 177 -8.70 -12.27 -20.07
N THR A 178 -7.96 -11.42 -19.34
CA THR A 178 -7.21 -10.25 -19.85
C THR A 178 -5.69 -10.42 -19.75
N ASP A 179 -5.19 -11.59 -19.33
CA ASP A 179 -3.77 -11.82 -19.00
C ASP A 179 -3.21 -10.70 -18.11
N ALA A 180 -3.94 -10.37 -17.04
CA ALA A 180 -3.55 -9.35 -16.06
C ALA A 180 -2.35 -9.83 -15.25
N LYS A 181 -1.37 -8.95 -15.07
CA LYS A 181 -0.12 -9.23 -14.34
C LYS A 181 0.26 -8.13 -13.37
N GLY A 182 0.97 -8.48 -12.30
CA GLY A 182 1.62 -7.52 -11.42
C GLY A 182 2.73 -6.74 -12.14
N ILE A 183 3.11 -5.57 -11.60
CA ILE A 183 4.04 -4.62 -12.23
C ILE A 183 5.39 -5.26 -12.52
N ASN A 184 5.97 -5.95 -11.53
CA ASN A 184 7.29 -6.56 -11.68
C ASN A 184 7.31 -7.66 -12.73
N ASP A 185 6.22 -8.41 -12.90
CA ASP A 185 6.14 -9.46 -13.91
C ASP A 185 5.86 -8.90 -15.31
N ALA A 186 4.92 -7.95 -15.41
CA ALA A 186 4.57 -7.29 -16.67
C ALA A 186 5.76 -6.54 -17.30
N LEU A 187 6.58 -5.87 -16.49
CA LEU A 187 7.62 -4.95 -16.96
C LEU A 187 9.03 -5.38 -16.62
N LYS A 188 9.23 -6.64 -16.23
CA LYS A 188 10.56 -7.24 -15.97
C LYS A 188 11.57 -6.96 -17.09
N HIS A 189 11.10 -7.05 -18.33
CA HIS A 189 11.90 -6.86 -19.54
C HIS A 189 12.43 -5.41 -19.71
N LEU A 190 11.87 -4.44 -18.98
CA LEU A 190 12.32 -3.05 -18.94
C LEU A 190 13.19 -2.74 -17.71
N GLY A 191 13.49 -3.75 -16.88
CA GLY A 191 14.28 -3.57 -15.66
C GLY A 191 13.52 -2.90 -14.51
N VAL A 192 12.18 -2.81 -14.59
CA VAL A 192 11.36 -2.28 -13.49
C VAL A 192 11.36 -3.28 -12.33
N ASN A 193 11.73 -2.79 -11.15
CA ASN A 193 11.75 -3.56 -9.91
C ASN A 193 11.10 -2.74 -8.78
N ALA A 194 9.78 -2.83 -8.68
CA ALA A 194 8.97 -2.11 -7.71
C ALA A 194 9.04 -2.74 -6.31
N VAL A 195 8.90 -1.89 -5.29
CA VAL A 195 8.64 -2.28 -3.91
C VAL A 195 7.20 -2.76 -3.80
N ASN A 196 7.01 -3.98 -3.32
CA ASN A 196 5.71 -4.63 -3.25
C ASN A 196 5.04 -4.36 -1.90
N ILE A 197 3.85 -3.75 -1.90
CA ILE A 197 3.03 -3.56 -0.69
C ILE A 197 1.68 -4.24 -0.93
N PRO A 198 1.58 -5.58 -0.79
CA PRO A 198 0.36 -6.33 -1.04
C PRO A 198 -0.67 -6.19 0.10
N GLY A 199 -1.88 -6.65 -0.19
CA GLY A 199 -3.08 -6.53 0.62
C GLY A 199 -4.25 -6.08 -0.24
N CYS A 200 -5.48 -6.45 0.12
CA CYS A 200 -6.68 -6.16 -0.66
C CYS A 200 -7.77 -5.45 0.17
N PRO A 201 -7.58 -4.17 0.56
CA PRO A 201 -6.41 -3.34 0.29
C PRO A 201 -5.30 -3.47 1.36
N PRO A 202 -4.09 -2.94 1.13
CA PRO A 202 -3.05 -2.91 2.15
C PRO A 202 -3.42 -1.96 3.29
N ASN A 203 -2.77 -2.18 4.44
CA ASN A 203 -2.85 -1.24 5.55
C ASN A 203 -2.17 0.09 5.15
N PRO A 204 -2.84 1.26 5.30
CA PRO A 204 -2.27 2.54 4.88
C PRO A 204 -0.95 2.90 5.57
N TYR A 205 -0.71 2.41 6.79
CA TYR A 205 0.55 2.65 7.48
C TYR A 205 1.76 2.02 6.76
N ASN A 206 1.57 0.94 6.00
CA ASN A 206 2.65 0.27 5.28
C ASN A 206 3.13 1.13 4.10
N LEU A 207 2.20 1.81 3.41
CA LEU A 207 2.55 2.77 2.36
C LEU A 207 3.27 3.99 2.94
N VAL A 208 2.69 4.59 3.98
CA VAL A 208 3.29 5.77 4.65
C VAL A 208 4.69 5.43 5.18
N GLY A 209 4.84 4.29 5.85
CA GLY A 209 6.13 3.83 6.36
C GLY A 209 7.15 3.58 5.26
N THR A 210 6.74 3.03 4.10
CA THR A 210 7.63 2.88 2.94
C THR A 210 8.09 4.21 2.38
N ILE A 211 7.17 5.17 2.20
CA ILE A 211 7.51 6.52 1.73
C ILE A 211 8.49 7.17 2.72
N VAL A 212 8.17 7.15 4.01
CA VAL A 212 9.03 7.71 5.06
C VAL A 212 10.41 7.04 5.07
N HIS A 213 10.49 5.72 4.90
CA HIS A 213 11.76 5.00 4.80
C HIS A 213 12.61 5.55 3.65
N LEU A 214 12.04 5.60 2.44
CA LEU A 214 12.72 6.13 1.26
C LEU A 214 13.21 7.56 1.52
N LEU A 215 12.41 8.42 2.13
CA LEU A 215 12.79 9.81 2.39
C LEU A 215 13.87 9.95 3.46
N THR A 216 13.85 9.13 4.50
CA THR A 216 14.79 9.20 5.62
C THR A 216 16.14 8.55 5.33
N HIS A 217 16.22 7.68 4.31
CA HIS A 217 17.42 6.93 3.95
C HIS A 217 17.95 7.30 2.55
N ASN A 218 17.79 8.56 2.12
CA ASN A 218 18.28 9.05 0.83
C ASN A 218 17.82 8.19 -0.37
N LEU A 219 16.55 7.77 -0.36
CA LEU A 219 15.90 6.94 -1.38
C LEU A 219 16.45 5.50 -1.46
N ALA A 220 17.14 5.04 -0.41
CA ALA A 220 17.49 3.63 -0.28
C ALA A 220 16.23 2.76 -0.14
N ILE A 221 16.15 1.71 -0.95
CA ILE A 221 15.08 0.70 -0.88
C ILE A 221 15.18 -0.03 0.46
N PRO A 222 14.04 -0.26 1.16
CA PRO A 222 14.05 -1.04 2.40
C PRO A 222 14.57 -2.46 2.17
N GLU A 223 14.99 -3.13 3.23
CA GLU A 223 15.21 -4.58 3.17
C GLU A 223 13.89 -5.29 2.83
N MET A 224 13.95 -6.19 1.86
CA MET A 224 12.78 -6.89 1.32
C MET A 224 13.00 -8.40 1.33
N ASP A 225 11.90 -9.14 1.36
CA ASP A 225 11.92 -10.58 1.10
C ASP A 225 12.12 -10.91 -0.39
N ASP A 226 12.15 -12.20 -0.71
CA ASP A 226 12.39 -12.72 -2.07
C ASP A 226 11.28 -12.37 -3.07
N ILE A 227 10.16 -11.80 -2.62
CA ILE A 227 9.06 -11.32 -3.46
C ILE A 227 8.85 -9.80 -3.33
N ASN A 228 9.91 -9.08 -2.96
CA ASN A 228 10.03 -7.63 -2.89
C ASN A 228 9.13 -6.94 -1.83
N ARG A 229 8.67 -7.65 -0.80
CA ARG A 229 7.89 -7.04 0.29
C ARG A 229 8.83 -6.49 1.37
N PRO A 230 8.63 -5.25 1.86
CA PRO A 230 9.43 -4.73 2.97
C PRO A 230 9.33 -5.61 4.23
N LEU A 231 10.47 -6.12 4.71
CA LEU A 231 10.52 -6.99 5.89
C LEU A 231 9.90 -6.32 7.13
N MET A 232 10.03 -4.99 7.25
CA MET A 232 9.44 -4.24 8.37
C MET A 232 7.92 -4.40 8.53
N PHE A 233 7.19 -4.86 7.50
CA PHE A 233 5.75 -5.11 7.58
C PHE A 233 5.35 -6.57 7.30
N PHE A 234 6.20 -7.32 6.60
CA PHE A 234 5.87 -8.63 6.03
C PHE A 234 6.83 -9.75 6.48
N ASN A 235 7.60 -9.55 7.57
CA ASN A 235 8.54 -10.55 8.08
C ASN A 235 7.88 -11.67 8.93
N GLU A 236 6.71 -11.41 9.51
CA GLU A 236 6.00 -12.36 10.36
C GLU A 236 4.66 -12.73 9.72
N THR A 237 4.23 -13.97 9.95
CA THR A 237 2.90 -14.40 9.55
C THR A 237 1.83 -13.75 10.41
N VAL A 238 0.64 -13.60 9.83
CA VAL A 238 -0.57 -13.18 10.54
C VAL A 238 -0.86 -14.09 11.74
N HIS A 239 -0.53 -15.38 11.63
CA HIS A 239 -0.73 -16.36 12.69
C HIS A 239 0.18 -16.15 13.90
N GLU A 240 1.48 -15.92 13.67
CA GLU A 240 2.45 -15.64 14.74
C GLU A 240 2.09 -14.38 15.54
N LEU A 241 1.41 -13.44 14.90
CA LEU A 241 0.96 -12.19 15.51
C LEU A 241 -0.48 -12.26 16.09
N CYS A 242 -1.20 -13.38 15.92
CA CYS A 242 -2.63 -13.45 16.21
C CYS A 242 -2.92 -13.59 17.71
N GLU A 243 -3.90 -12.82 18.20
CA GLU A 243 -4.38 -12.88 19.59
C GLU A 243 -5.07 -14.20 19.96
N ARG A 244 -5.50 -14.99 18.96
CA ARG A 244 -6.10 -16.33 19.16
C ARG A 244 -5.06 -17.47 19.13
N LEU A 245 -3.77 -17.16 19.00
CA LEU A 245 -2.69 -18.16 18.99
C LEU A 245 -2.72 -19.11 20.20
N PRO A 246 -2.99 -18.66 21.45
CA PRO A 246 -3.11 -19.57 22.59
C PRO A 246 -4.21 -20.63 22.43
N HIS A 247 -5.33 -20.28 21.77
CA HIS A 247 -6.40 -21.24 21.47
C HIS A 247 -5.94 -22.26 20.42
N TYR A 248 -5.20 -21.84 19.40
CA TYR A 248 -4.63 -22.75 18.41
C TYR A 248 -3.66 -23.76 19.06
N GLU A 249 -2.76 -23.29 19.92
CA GLU A 249 -1.79 -24.14 20.63
C GLU A 249 -2.46 -25.13 21.60
N ALA A 250 -3.63 -24.77 22.14
CA ALA A 250 -4.42 -25.62 23.03
C ALA A 250 -5.37 -26.60 22.30
N GLY A 251 -5.46 -26.54 20.96
CA GLY A 251 -6.42 -27.35 20.19
C GLY A 251 -7.88 -26.88 20.34
N GLU A 252 -8.08 -25.60 20.66
CA GLU A 252 -9.38 -24.97 20.89
C GLU A 252 -9.86 -24.27 19.60
N PHE A 253 -10.61 -25.01 18.78
CA PHE A 253 -11.10 -24.55 17.47
C PHE A 253 -12.62 -24.35 17.43
N ALA A 254 -13.06 -23.30 16.74
CA ALA A 254 -14.48 -23.09 16.49
C ALA A 254 -14.96 -24.01 15.36
N PRO A 255 -15.93 -24.92 15.60
CA PRO A 255 -16.42 -25.84 14.57
C PRO A 255 -17.42 -25.22 13.58
N SER A 256 -18.01 -24.07 13.92
CA SER A 256 -18.88 -23.29 13.03
C SER A 256 -18.98 -21.83 13.51
N PHE A 257 -19.42 -20.92 12.65
CA PHE A 257 -19.46 -19.48 12.96
C PHE A 257 -20.38 -19.10 14.13
N ASP A 258 -21.44 -19.87 14.41
CA ASP A 258 -22.42 -19.56 15.47
C ASP A 258 -22.22 -20.38 16.75
N SER A 259 -21.16 -21.20 16.81
CA SER A 259 -20.90 -22.09 17.93
C SER A 259 -20.52 -21.32 19.21
N GLU A 260 -20.66 -21.96 20.37
CA GLU A 260 -20.25 -21.38 21.66
C GLU A 260 -18.74 -21.08 21.68
N GLU A 261 -17.94 -21.89 21.00
CA GLU A 261 -16.50 -21.71 20.82
C GLU A 261 -16.20 -20.44 20.00
N ALA A 262 -16.92 -20.21 18.91
CA ALA A 262 -16.81 -18.97 18.13
C ALA A 262 -17.18 -17.74 18.97
N ARG A 263 -18.24 -17.83 19.78
CA ARG A 263 -18.66 -16.78 20.72
C ARG A 263 -17.61 -16.50 21.80
N LYS A 264 -16.85 -17.53 22.21
CA LYS A 264 -15.72 -17.41 23.15
C LYS A 264 -14.42 -16.93 22.49
N GLY A 265 -14.39 -16.75 21.17
CA GLY A 265 -13.21 -16.28 20.45
C GLY A 265 -12.17 -17.36 20.17
N TRP A 266 -12.57 -18.64 20.11
CA TRP A 266 -11.67 -19.75 19.78
C TRP A 266 -11.05 -19.62 18.38
N CYS A 267 -9.98 -20.37 18.13
CA CYS A 267 -9.24 -20.29 16.88
C CYS A 267 -10.12 -20.66 15.66
N LEU A 268 -9.95 -19.93 14.55
CA LEU A 268 -10.73 -20.10 13.31
C LEU A 268 -10.02 -21.02 12.29
N TYR A 269 -9.04 -21.81 12.70
CA TYR A 269 -8.26 -22.67 11.80
C TYR A 269 -9.15 -23.66 11.04
N GLU A 270 -9.99 -24.42 11.75
CA GLU A 270 -10.93 -25.38 11.16
C GLU A 270 -12.02 -24.72 10.29
N LEU A 271 -12.19 -23.39 10.38
CA LEU A 271 -13.07 -22.61 9.50
C LEU A 271 -12.33 -22.05 8.28
N GLY A 272 -11.08 -22.47 8.05
CA GLY A 272 -10.29 -22.15 6.86
C GLY A 272 -9.34 -20.97 6.99
N CYS A 273 -8.93 -20.59 8.21
CA CYS A 273 -8.02 -19.46 8.39
C CYS A 273 -6.66 -19.68 7.73
N LYS A 274 -6.33 -18.85 6.73
CA LYS A 274 -5.05 -18.85 5.99
C LYS A 274 -3.96 -18.02 6.66
N GLY A 275 -4.20 -17.55 7.89
CA GLY A 275 -3.24 -16.80 8.68
C GLY A 275 -1.85 -17.47 8.79
N PRO A 276 -1.74 -18.81 8.92
CA PRO A 276 -0.44 -19.50 9.04
C PRO A 276 0.49 -19.35 7.83
N THR A 277 -0.06 -19.09 6.65
CA THR A 277 0.71 -18.94 5.40
C THR A 277 0.63 -17.53 4.83
N THR A 278 0.14 -16.56 5.60
CA THR A 278 -0.05 -15.18 5.15
C THR A 278 0.85 -14.24 5.93
N TYR A 279 1.69 -13.48 5.25
CA TYR A 279 2.54 -12.46 5.84
C TYR A 279 1.85 -11.10 5.77
N ASN A 280 1.57 -10.53 6.93
CA ASN A 280 1.01 -9.19 7.06
C ASN A 280 1.00 -8.75 8.54
N ASN A 281 1.06 -7.44 8.78
CA ASN A 281 1.04 -6.87 10.12
C ASN A 281 -0.38 -6.57 10.64
N CYS A 282 -1.42 -7.21 10.08
CA CYS A 282 -2.82 -6.96 10.39
C CYS A 282 -3.18 -7.07 11.89
N PRO A 283 -2.74 -8.10 12.65
CA PRO A 283 -3.08 -8.21 14.07
C PRO A 283 -2.43 -7.11 14.91
N LYS A 284 -1.19 -6.74 14.55
CA LYS A 284 -0.37 -5.77 15.26
C LYS A 284 -0.85 -4.33 15.04
N VAL A 285 -1.13 -3.98 13.79
CA VAL A 285 -1.48 -2.61 13.40
C VAL A 285 -2.99 -2.37 13.41
N LYS A 286 -3.77 -3.43 13.15
CA LYS A 286 -5.22 -3.39 12.92
C LYS A 286 -5.62 -2.51 11.74
N PHE A 287 -6.89 -2.52 11.39
CA PHE A 287 -7.49 -1.60 10.44
C PHE A 287 -8.34 -0.57 11.18
N ASN A 288 -8.31 0.67 10.68
CA ASN A 288 -9.12 1.78 11.19
C ASN A 288 -8.98 1.97 12.71
N GLN A 289 -7.78 1.71 13.24
CA GLN A 289 -7.41 1.84 14.66
C GLN A 289 -8.28 1.02 15.62
N THR A 290 -9.03 0.02 15.12
CA THR A 290 -10.08 -0.63 15.90
C THR A 290 -10.04 -2.16 15.78
N ASN A 291 -10.10 -2.70 14.57
CA ASN A 291 -10.44 -4.09 14.36
C ASN A 291 -9.66 -4.70 13.18
N TRP A 292 -9.70 -6.01 13.03
CA TRP A 292 -9.11 -6.73 11.90
C TRP A 292 -9.89 -8.07 11.68
N PRO A 293 -9.70 -8.79 10.55
CA PRO A 293 -10.57 -9.89 10.16
C PRO A 293 -10.85 -10.94 11.24
N VAL A 294 -9.83 -11.53 11.85
CA VAL A 294 -10.00 -12.60 12.85
C VAL A 294 -10.58 -12.06 14.16
N GLN A 295 -10.23 -10.84 14.57
CA GLN A 295 -10.88 -10.19 15.71
C GLN A 295 -12.38 -9.96 15.47
N ALA A 296 -12.80 -9.73 14.22
CA ALA A 296 -14.20 -9.63 13.82
C ALA A 296 -14.90 -11.00 13.66
N GLY A 297 -14.20 -12.12 13.85
CA GLY A 297 -14.76 -13.47 13.79
C GLY A 297 -14.71 -14.14 12.42
N HIS A 298 -13.99 -13.58 11.44
CA HIS A 298 -13.83 -14.20 10.13
C HIS A 298 -12.39 -14.71 9.92
N PRO A 299 -12.18 -15.93 9.37
CA PRO A 299 -10.85 -16.43 9.03
C PRO A 299 -10.10 -15.50 8.07
N CYS A 300 -8.77 -15.43 8.20
CA CYS A 300 -7.94 -14.76 7.21
C CYS A 300 -8.05 -15.49 5.86
N ILE A 301 -8.18 -14.75 4.76
CA ILE A 301 -8.27 -15.31 3.40
C ILE A 301 -6.93 -15.29 2.64
N GLY A 302 -5.86 -14.78 3.25
CA GLY A 302 -4.54 -14.68 2.62
C GLY A 302 -4.40 -13.58 1.57
N CYS A 303 -5.11 -12.46 1.72
CA CYS A 303 -5.21 -11.44 0.67
C CYS A 303 -3.91 -10.71 0.31
N SER A 304 -2.81 -10.91 1.04
CA SER A 304 -1.48 -10.36 0.76
C SER A 304 -0.49 -11.35 0.16
N GLU A 305 -0.93 -12.57 -0.17
CA GLU A 305 -0.10 -13.58 -0.83
C GLU A 305 -0.32 -13.63 -2.35
N PRO A 306 0.68 -14.10 -3.12
CA PRO A 306 0.51 -14.38 -4.54
C PRO A 306 -0.62 -15.38 -4.81
N ASP A 307 -1.37 -15.14 -5.90
CA ASP A 307 -2.40 -16.04 -6.42
C ASP A 307 -3.46 -16.52 -5.42
N PHE A 308 -3.65 -15.80 -4.30
CA PHE A 308 -4.49 -16.27 -3.17
C PHE A 308 -5.93 -16.60 -3.56
N TRP A 309 -6.47 -15.96 -4.61
CA TRP A 309 -7.81 -16.27 -5.11
C TRP A 309 -7.97 -17.72 -5.55
N ASP A 310 -6.90 -18.33 -6.09
CA ASP A 310 -6.89 -19.70 -6.57
C ASP A 310 -6.17 -20.65 -5.60
N THR A 311 -5.14 -20.18 -4.89
CA THR A 311 -4.33 -21.02 -4.00
C THR A 311 -4.90 -21.15 -2.58
N ALA A 312 -5.65 -20.15 -2.11
CA ALA A 312 -6.30 -20.19 -0.80
C ALA A 312 -7.80 -20.56 -0.88
N SER A 313 -8.35 -20.73 -2.08
CA SER A 313 -9.72 -21.19 -2.29
C SER A 313 -9.79 -22.73 -2.32
N PRO A 314 -10.82 -23.37 -1.73
CA PRO A 314 -11.93 -22.78 -0.99
C PRO A 314 -11.50 -22.14 0.34
N PHE A 315 -11.92 -20.90 0.59
CA PHE A 315 -11.48 -20.14 1.77
C PHE A 315 -11.94 -20.72 3.11
N TYR A 316 -12.96 -21.58 3.10
CA TYR A 316 -13.56 -22.16 4.31
C TYR A 316 -13.16 -23.63 4.53
N GLU A 317 -12.13 -24.09 3.82
CA GLU A 317 -11.48 -25.38 4.06
C GLU A 317 -10.12 -25.13 4.69
N GLU A 318 -9.63 -26.07 5.51
CA GLU A 318 -8.31 -25.96 6.14
C GLU A 318 -7.20 -25.75 5.10
N ALA A 319 -6.15 -25.04 5.51
CA ALA A 319 -4.98 -24.78 4.66
C ALA A 319 -4.08 -26.02 4.53
#